data_AF-A0A535V348-F1
#
_entry.id   AF-A0A535V348-F1
#
_cell.length_a   1.000
_cell.length_b   1.000
_cell.length_c   1.000
_cell.angle_alpha   90.00
_cell.angle_beta   90.00
_cell.angle_gamma   90.00
#
_symmetry.space_group_name_H-M   'P 1'
#
loop_
_entity.id
_entity.type
_entity.pdbx_description
1 polymer ?
#
loop_
_entity_poly.entity_id
_entity_poly.type
_entity_poly.pdbx_seq_one_letter_code
_entity_poly.pdbx_strand_id
1 'polypeptide(L)'
;MLLGILTSTNASESFAVFEGMNADLHTAPGPFARNGDTQTEKQFLRTQIDDLGHFVFRDVPEGEYVLVLHLSGREVIIEELAIRLL
;
A
#
# COMPACT_ATOMS: atom_id res chain seq x y z
N MET A 1 -10.19 -3.75 -8.24
CA MET A 1 -10.14 -3.77 -6.76
C MET A 1 -8.84 -4.43 -6.35
N LEU A 2 -8.12 -3.85 -5.38
CA LEU A 2 -6.94 -4.45 -4.77
C LEU A 2 -7.21 -4.64 -3.27
N LEU A 3 -7.06 -5.88 -2.79
CA LEU A 3 -7.17 -6.26 -1.38
C LEU A 3 -5.79 -6.70 -0.88
N GLY A 4 -5.36 -6.14 0.24
CA GLY A 4 -4.22 -6.65 0.99
C GLY A 4 -4.64 -7.18 2.36
N ILE A 5 -3.93 -8.20 2.82
CA ILE A 5 -4.19 -8.91 4.08
C ILE A 5 -2.86 -9.02 4.82
N LEU A 6 -2.79 -8.46 6.02
CA LEU A 6 -1.67 -8.67 6.93
C LEU A 6 -1.94 -9.95 7.73
N THR A 7 -0.98 -10.87 7.73
CA THR A 7 -1.07 -12.11 8.52
C THR A 7 0.22 -12.31 9.31
N SER A 8 0.11 -13.01 10.44
CA SER A 8 1.25 -13.41 11.26
C SER A 8 1.27 -14.93 11.39
N THR A 9 2.47 -15.50 11.52
CA THR A 9 2.66 -16.90 11.89
C THR A 9 2.37 -17.14 13.38
N ASN A 10 2.26 -16.08 14.18
CA ASN A 10 1.84 -16.13 15.57
C ASN A 10 0.34 -15.87 15.69
N ALA A 11 -0.45 -16.91 15.97
CA ALA A 11 -1.90 -16.82 16.11
C ALA A 11 -2.38 -15.93 17.28
N SER A 12 -1.51 -15.61 18.23
CA SER A 12 -1.82 -14.72 19.36
C SER A 12 -1.48 -13.25 19.08
N GLU A 13 -0.85 -12.95 17.95
CA GLU A 13 -0.55 -11.57 17.56
C GLU A 13 -1.84 -10.88 17.10
N SER A 14 -2.12 -9.73 17.70
CA SER A 14 -3.29 -8.92 17.33
C SER A 14 -2.93 -7.95 16.22
N PHE A 15 -3.83 -7.80 15.24
CA PHE A 15 -3.73 -6.80 14.19
C PHE A 15 -4.29 -5.43 14.60
N ALA A 16 -4.90 -5.31 15.78
CA ALA A 16 -5.43 -4.04 16.29
C ALA A 16 -4.35 -2.96 16.42
N VAL A 17 -3.07 -3.35 16.53
CA VAL A 17 -1.94 -2.41 16.52
C VAL A 17 -1.79 -1.70 15.18
N PHE A 18 -2.33 -2.26 14.08
CA PHE A 18 -2.27 -1.68 12.74
C PHE A 18 -3.55 -0.96 12.32
N GLU A 19 -4.64 -1.10 13.08
CA GLU A 19 -5.91 -0.44 12.77
C GLU A 19 -5.73 1.07 12.60
N GLY A 20 -6.29 1.64 11.53
CA GLY A 20 -6.21 3.05 11.20
C GLY A 20 -4.87 3.50 10.58
N MET A 21 -3.87 2.62 10.48
CA MET A 21 -2.63 2.91 9.77
C MET A 21 -2.85 3.00 8.27
N ASN A 22 -2.04 3.83 7.61
CA ASN A 22 -2.23 4.14 6.20
C ASN A 22 -1.58 3.08 5.30
N ALA A 23 -2.31 2.72 4.26
CA ALA A 23 -1.80 2.06 3.07
C ALA A 23 -1.91 3.01 1.88
N ASP A 24 -0.82 3.12 1.15
CA ASP A 24 -0.52 4.18 0.21
C ASP A 24 -0.14 3.56 -1.14
N LEU A 25 -0.95 3.77 -2.18
CA LEU A 25 -0.72 3.22 -3.52
C LEU A 25 -0.32 4.35 -4.48
N HIS A 26 0.92 4.32 -4.95
CA HIS A 26 1.49 5.31 -5.87
C HIS A 26 1.68 4.72 -7.26
N THR A 27 1.41 5.48 -8.31
CA THR A 27 1.87 5.09 -9.65
C THR A 27 3.40 5.09 -9.73
N ALA A 28 3.97 4.10 -10.41
CA ALA A 28 5.41 4.01 -10.62
C ALA A 28 5.90 5.14 -11.56
N PRO A 29 7.17 5.59 -11.44
CA PRO A 29 8.13 5.22 -10.42
C PRO A 29 7.78 5.94 -9.11
N GLY A 30 7.51 5.20 -8.03
CA GLY A 30 6.92 5.73 -6.80
C GLY A 30 7.78 6.78 -6.08
N PRO A 31 7.44 7.16 -4.84
CA PRO A 31 8.06 8.28 -4.12
C PRO A 31 9.57 8.11 -3.83
N PHE A 32 10.12 6.90 -3.99
CA PHE A 32 11.53 6.59 -3.67
C PHE A 32 12.48 6.64 -4.89
N ALA A 33 11.99 7.02 -6.07
CA ALA A 33 12.80 7.09 -7.28
C ALA A 33 13.87 8.20 -7.20
N ARG A 34 15.12 7.87 -7.55
CA ARG A 34 16.31 8.73 -7.34
C ARG A 34 16.45 9.95 -8.27
N ASN A 35 15.54 10.18 -9.23
CA ASN A 35 15.68 11.26 -10.20
C ASN A 35 14.78 12.45 -9.87
N GLY A 36 15.42 13.56 -9.47
CA GLY A 36 14.80 14.78 -8.95
C GLY A 36 14.11 15.68 -9.98
N ASP A 37 13.27 15.13 -10.86
CA ASP A 37 12.47 15.95 -11.77
C ASP A 37 11.02 16.01 -11.28
N THR A 38 10.69 17.18 -10.71
CA THR A 38 9.36 17.72 -10.42
C THR A 38 8.31 16.70 -9.95
N GLN A 39 7.99 16.80 -8.66
CA GLN A 39 6.86 16.18 -7.96
C GLN A 39 5.54 16.61 -8.62
N THR A 40 5.28 16.10 -9.82
CA THR A 40 3.98 16.13 -10.47
C THR A 40 3.12 15.23 -9.60
N GLU A 41 1.98 15.75 -9.11
CA GLU A 41 1.04 15.00 -8.28
C GLU A 41 0.68 13.69 -8.98
N LYS A 42 1.41 12.62 -8.66
CA LYS A 42 1.15 11.28 -9.15
C LYS A 42 -0.10 10.81 -8.47
N GLN A 43 -1.02 10.27 -9.26
CA GLN A 43 -2.22 9.63 -8.76
C GLN A 43 -1.85 8.69 -7.61
N PHE A 44 -2.48 8.98 -6.49
CA PHE A 44 -2.19 8.38 -5.22
C PHE A 44 -3.52 8.01 -4.59
N LEU A 45 -3.68 6.74 -4.24
CA LEU A 45 -4.81 6.27 -3.46
C LEU A 45 -4.32 6.02 -2.04
N ARG A 46 -5.11 6.45 -1.06
CA ARG A 46 -4.92 6.11 0.35
C ARG A 46 -6.11 5.34 0.86
N THR A 47 -5.84 4.35 1.68
CA THR A 47 -6.84 3.65 2.49
C THR A 47 -6.25 3.39 3.87
N GLN A 48 -7.07 2.90 4.79
CA GLN A 48 -6.64 2.53 6.13
C GLN A 48 -6.80 1.03 6.35
N ILE A 49 -5.92 0.50 7.20
CA ILE A 49 -6.00 -0.88 7.68
C ILE A 49 -7.17 -0.97 8.67
N ASP A 50 -8.04 -1.96 8.48
CA ASP A 50 -9.17 -2.24 9.37
C ASP A 50 -8.75 -3.06 10.62
N ASP A 51 -9.71 -3.34 11.49
CA ASP A 51 -9.54 -4.09 12.74
C ASP A 51 -9.17 -5.57 12.52
N LEU A 52 -9.31 -6.07 11.29
CA LEU A 52 -8.92 -7.42 10.88
C LEU A 52 -7.56 -7.45 10.16
N GLY A 53 -6.89 -6.31 10.02
CA GLY A 53 -5.61 -6.23 9.30
C GLY A 53 -5.77 -6.23 7.77
N HIS A 54 -6.94 -5.89 7.24
CA HIS A 54 -7.15 -5.75 5.80
C HIS A 54 -7.09 -4.29 5.37
N PHE A 55 -6.78 -4.07 4.10
CA PHE A 55 -6.97 -2.79 3.45
C PHE A 55 -7.46 -2.97 2.03
N VAL A 56 -8.32 -2.05 1.57
CA VAL A 56 -8.95 -2.14 0.25
C VAL A 56 -8.77 -0.83 -0.51
N PHE A 57 -8.23 -0.94 -1.73
CA PHE A 57 -8.31 0.10 -2.74
C PHE A 57 -9.39 -0.27 -3.76
N ARG A 58 -10.40 0.59 -3.88
CA ARG A 58 -11.47 0.46 -4.87
C ARG A 58 -11.05 1.12 -6.18
N ASP A 59 -11.59 0.61 -7.29
CA ASP A 59 -11.45 1.21 -8.62
C ASP A 59 -10.00 1.49 -9.07
N VAL A 60 -9.06 0.63 -8.65
CA VAL A 60 -7.65 0.71 -9.06
C VAL A 60 -7.53 0.42 -10.56
N PRO A 61 -7.06 1.38 -11.38
CA PRO A 61 -6.83 1.17 -12.80
C PRO A 61 -5.71 0.14 -13.05
N GLU A 62 -5.63 -0.34 -14.29
CA GLU A 62 -4.43 -1.05 -14.73
C GLU A 62 -3.22 -0.12 -14.71
N GLY A 63 -2.05 -0.67 -14.36
CA GLY A 63 -0.82 0.11 -14.32
C GLY A 63 0.27 -0.53 -13.49
N GLU A 64 1.36 0.23 -13.35
CA GLU A 64 2.49 -0.09 -12.48
C GLU A 64 2.44 0.77 -11.23
N TYR A 65 2.63 0.13 -10.08
CA TYR A 65 2.46 0.77 -8.78
C TYR A 65 3.58 0.44 -7.80
N VAL A 66 3.69 1.30 -6.79
CA VAL A 66 4.43 1.06 -5.55
C VAL A 66 3.43 1.16 -4.41
N LEU A 67 3.35 0.12 -3.57
CA LEU A 67 2.54 0.12 -2.36
C LEU A 67 3.42 0.39 -1.15
N VAL A 68 3.00 1.32 -0.30
CA VAL A 68 3.65 1.64 0.97
C VAL A 68 2.66 1.39 2.11
N LEU A 69 3.05 0.57 3.09
CA LEU A 69 2.31 0.43 4.35
C LEU A 69 3.09 1.17 5.43
N HIS A 70 2.45 2.14 6.07
CA HIS A 70 3.04 2.93 7.15
C HIS A 70 2.71 2.29 8.50
N LEU A 71 3.53 1.32 8.91
CA LEU A 71 3.34 0.61 10.16
C LEU A 71 4.07 1.31 11.32
N SER A 72 3.66 1.03 12.56
CA SER A 72 4.37 1.51 13.76
C SER A 72 5.85 1.14 13.72
N GLY A 73 6.72 2.14 13.53
CA GLY A 73 8.17 2.00 13.57
C GLY A 73 8.82 1.39 12.32
N ARG A 74 8.06 1.15 11.24
CA ARG A 74 8.60 0.60 9.97
C ARG A 74 7.69 0.87 8.79
N GLU A 75 8.28 0.93 7.60
CA GLU A 75 7.53 0.94 6.35
C GLU A 75 7.69 -0.41 5.64
N VAL A 76 6.61 -0.92 5.08
CA VAL A 76 6.65 -2.05 4.14
C VAL A 76 6.44 -1.48 2.75
N ILE A 77 7.42 -1.65 1.88
CA ILE A 77 7.38 -1.15 0.50
C ILE A 77 7.33 -2.36 -0.42
N ILE A 78 6.30 -2.42 -1.25
CA ILE A 78 6.20 -3.37 -2.36
C ILE A 78 6.43 -2.59 -3.64
N GLU A 79 7.59 -2.82 -4.24
CA GLU A 79 7.95 -2.27 -5.54
C GLU A 79 7.43 -3.18 -6.67
N GLU A 80 7.33 -2.65 -7.89
CA GLU A 80 7.01 -3.41 -9.10
C GLU A 80 5.65 -4.14 -9.06
N LEU A 81 4.63 -3.48 -8.49
CA LEU A 81 3.26 -4.02 -8.47
C LEU A 81 2.55 -3.73 -9.82
N ALA A 82 2.51 -4.74 -10.68
CA ALA A 82 1.78 -4.69 -11.95
C ALA A 82 0.33 -5.14 -11.79
N ILE A 83 -0.62 -4.26 -12.08
CA ILE A 83 -2.06 -4.56 -12.15
C ILE A 83 -2.47 -4.58 -13.63
N ARG A 84 -3.10 -5.67 -14.07
CA ARG A 84 -3.59 -5.91 -15.43
C ARG A 84 -4.95 -6.60 -15.37
N LEU A 85 -5.83 -6.33 -16.34
CA LEU A 85 -7.01 -7.14 -16.61
C LEU A 85 -6.53 -8.47 -17.19
N LEU A 86 -7.11 -9.56 -16.68
CA LEU A 86 -6.88 -10.94 -17.12
C LEU A 86 -7.67 -11.25 -18.39
#